data_AF-A0A1W9LFN3-F1
#
_entry.id   AF-A0A1W9LFN3-F1
#
_cell.length_a   1.000
_cell.length_b   1.000
_cell.length_c   1.000
_cell.angle_alpha   90.00
_cell.angle_beta   90.00
_cell.angle_gamma   90.00
#
_symmetry.space_group_name_H-M   'P 1'
#
loop_
_entity.id
_entity.type
_entity.pdbx_description
1 polymer ?
#
loop_
_entity_poly.entity_id
_entity_poly.type
_entity_poly.pdbx_seq_one_letter_code
_entity_poly.pdbx_strand_id
1 'polypeptide(L)' 'EVIDYFYTAGSLELPNRGCKANLLKMPRKLLFSANNDLAVRILGGYSLLVLAK' A
#
# COMPACT_ATOMS: atom_id res chain seq x y z
N GLU A 1 -16.50 17.19 -1.48
CA GLU A 1 -17.16 15.90 -1.86
C GLU A 1 -16.08 14.94 -2.36
N VAL A 2 -16.17 13.61 -2.16
CA VAL A 2 -15.13 12.68 -2.68
C VAL A 2 -15.44 12.34 -4.13
N ILE A 3 -14.56 12.74 -5.04
CA ILE A 3 -14.68 12.49 -6.48
C ILE A 3 -14.08 11.13 -6.83
N ASP A 4 -12.89 10.83 -6.31
CA ASP A 4 -12.18 9.58 -6.56
C ASP A 4 -11.20 9.27 -5.43
N TYR A 5 -10.77 8.02 -5.31
CA TYR A 5 -9.70 7.64 -4.40
C TYR A 5 -8.92 6.41 -4.88
N PHE A 6 -7.64 6.37 -4.54
CA PHE A 6 -6.81 5.19 -4.78
C PHE A 6 -5.71 5.07 -3.73
N TYR A 7 -5.17 3.86 -3.58
CA TYR A 7 -4.07 3.60 -2.66
C TYR A 7 -2.73 3.72 -3.38
N THR A 8 -1.77 4.38 -2.73
CA THR A 8 -0.38 4.46 -3.19
C THR A 8 0.53 3.62 -2.31
N ALA A 9 1.42 2.85 -2.94
CA ALA A 9 2.31 1.92 -2.27
C ALA A 9 3.60 2.62 -1.78
N GLY A 10 3.46 3.68 -0.96
CA GLY A 10 4.59 4.48 -0.47
C GLY A 10 5.67 3.63 0.23
N SER A 11 5.29 2.63 1.02
CA SER A 11 6.27 1.73 1.66
C SER A 11 7.01 0.80 0.68
N LEU A 12 6.54 0.64 -0.56
CA LEU A 12 7.18 -0.17 -1.59
C LEU A 12 8.23 0.64 -2.38
N GLU A 13 7.97 1.92 -2.57
CA GLU A 13 8.82 2.84 -3.33
C GLU A 13 9.96 3.43 -2.50
N LEU A 14 9.75 3.71 -1.21
CA LEU A 14 10.84 4.13 -0.35
C LEU A 14 11.80 2.95 -0.06
N PRO A 15 13.12 3.11 -0.27
CA PRO A 15 14.11 2.09 0.05
C PRO A 15 14.16 1.90 1.57
N ASN A 16 13.40 0.93 2.06
CA ASN A 16 13.30 0.64 3.49
C ASN A 16 14.58 -0.07 3.97
N ARG A 17 15.24 0.48 4.99
CA ARG A 17 16.60 0.19 5.47
C ARG A 17 16.79 -1.18 6.16
N GLY A 18 16.01 -2.22 5.81
CA GLY A 18 16.09 -3.52 6.48
C GLY A 18 15.63 -4.72 5.66
N CYS A 19 16.35 -5.84 5.81
CA CYS A 19 16.11 -7.11 5.11
C CYS A 19 14.66 -7.63 5.27
N LYS A 20 14.03 -7.39 6.44
CA LYS A 20 12.63 -7.76 6.72
C LYS A 20 11.63 -7.03 5.82
N ALA A 21 11.90 -5.78 5.45
CA ALA A 21 11.02 -5.01 4.58
C ALA A 21 11.04 -5.53 3.14
N ASN A 22 12.18 -6.08 2.69
CA ASN A 22 12.31 -6.66 1.35
C ASN A 22 11.59 -8.01 1.25
N LEU A 23 11.63 -8.85 2.31
CA LEU A 23 10.86 -10.10 2.37
C LEU A 23 9.35 -9.82 2.34
N LEU A 24 8.90 -8.77 3.04
CA LEU A 24 7.50 -8.38 3.10
C LEU A 24 6.98 -7.66 1.83
N LYS A 25 7.86 -7.27 0.88
CA LYS A 25 7.44 -6.67 -0.40
C LYS A 25 6.63 -7.63 -1.26
N MET A 26 7.04 -8.89 -1.35
CA MET A 26 6.36 -9.90 -2.14
C MET A 26 4.93 -10.21 -1.67
N PRO A 27 4.70 -10.56 -0.39
CA PRO A 27 3.34 -10.79 0.10
C PRO A 27 2.50 -9.52 0.06
N ARG A 28 3.08 -8.32 0.29
CA ARG A 28 2.37 -7.05 0.11
C ARG A 28 1.83 -6.85 -1.30
N LYS A 29 2.65 -7.13 -2.31
CA LYS A 29 2.24 -6.95 -3.71
C LYS A 29 1.15 -7.95 -4.12
N LEU A 30 1.27 -9.21 -3.70
CA LEU A 30 0.27 -10.25 -3.95
C LEU A 30 -1.06 -9.95 -3.26
N LEU A 31 -1.03 -9.59 -1.97
CA LEU A 31 -2.24 -9.30 -1.21
C LEU A 31 -2.92 -8.02 -1.72
N PHE A 32 -2.15 -6.99 -2.09
CA PHE A 32 -2.71 -5.78 -2.68
C PHE A 32 -3.40 -6.08 -4.02
N SER A 33 -2.77 -6.88 -4.89
CA SER A 33 -3.40 -7.32 -6.15
C SER A 33 -4.68 -8.13 -5.95
N ALA A 34 -4.81 -8.88 -4.85
CA ALA A 34 -5.99 -9.68 -4.56
C ALA A 34 -7.10 -8.84 -3.92
N ASN A 35 -6.75 -8.01 -2.93
CA ASN A 35 -7.67 -7.14 -2.23
C ASN A 35 -6.91 -5.97 -1.58
N ASN A 36 -7.04 -4.79 -2.19
CA ASN A 36 -6.35 -3.57 -1.75
C ASN A 36 -6.70 -3.22 -0.29
N ASP A 37 -7.98 -3.19 0.07
CA ASP A 37 -8.44 -2.78 1.41
C ASP A 37 -7.90 -3.70 2.51
N LEU A 38 -7.91 -5.01 2.25
CA LEU A 38 -7.47 -6.02 3.20
C LEU A 38 -5.94 -5.98 3.34
N ALA A 39 -5.21 -5.78 2.24
CA ALA A 39 -3.77 -5.61 2.26
C ALA A 39 -3.34 -4.35 3.05
N VAL A 40 -4.03 -3.23 2.83
CA VAL A 40 -3.75 -1.97 3.53
C VAL A 40 -4.02 -2.10 5.03
N ARG A 41 -5.11 -2.80 5.42
CA ARG A 41 -5.47 -3.04 6.83
C ARG A 41 -4.51 -3.98 7.56
N ILE A 42 -4.05 -5.05 6.92
CA ILE A 42 -3.19 -6.05 7.56
C ILE A 42 -1.71 -5.65 7.53
N LEU A 43 -1.21 -5.16 6.39
CA LEU A 43 0.23 -4.99 6.16
C LEU A 43 0.71 -3.55 6.40
N GLY A 44 -0.21 -2.58 6.37
CA GLY A 44 0.08 -1.16 6.48
C GLY A 44 1.07 -0.65 5.43
N GLY A 45 1.47 0.62 5.55
CA GLY A 45 2.48 1.21 4.68
C GLY A 45 1.97 1.67 3.30
N TYR A 46 0.67 1.81 3.16
CA TYR A 46 0.03 2.42 2.00
C TYR A 46 -0.55 3.76 2.41
N SER A 47 -0.57 4.71 1.48
CA SER A 47 -1.23 6.00 1.66
C SER A 47 -2.51 6.00 0.82
N LEU A 48 -3.59 6.56 1.37
CA LEU A 48 -4.83 6.79 0.63
C LEU A 48 -4.77 8.17 -0.01
N LEU A 49 -4.88 8.21 -1.34
CA LEU A 49 -4.92 9.45 -2.11
C LEU A 49 -6.37 9.67 -2.53
N VAL A 50 -6.95 10.78 -2.09
CA VAL A 50 -8.35 11.13 -2.31
C VAL A 50 -8.42 12.39 -3.16
N LEU A 51 -9.15 12.34 -4.26
CA LEU A 51 -9.53 13.51 -5.05
C LEU A 51 -10.80 14.11 -4.46
N ALA A 52 -10.69 15.29 -3.87
CA ALA A 52 -11.80 16.02 -3.29
C ALA A 52 -12.23 17.19 -4.19
N LYS A 53 -13.54 17.44 -4.22
CA LYS A 53 -14.18 18.63 -4.80
C LYS A 53 -14.26 19.76 -3.78
#